data_AF-A0A6S7FZI8-F1
#
_entry.id   AF-A0A6S7FZI8-F1
#
_cell.length_a   1.000
_cell.length_b   1.000
_cell.length_c   1.000
_cell.angle_alpha   90.00
_cell.angle_beta   90.00
_cell.angle_gamma   90.00
#
_symmetry.space_group_name_H-M   'P 1'
#
loop_
_entity.id
_entity.type
_entity.pdbx_description
1 polymer ?
#
loop_
_entity_poly.entity_id
_entity_poly.type
_entity_poly.pdbx_seq_one_letter_code
_entity_poly.pdbx_strand_id
1 'polypeptide(L)'
;MSGRSKNKPEVNCDVYVLLCCYVLQKCSISFSISISIDPQNLFPLTVVSTKNYFCFTTRINGYCKRQFSRLLSSHTENGLSTRSVTFKRAPHYILCSIERDSPLAACLYGEISIPHYGSQRLMNIFDTKDLEYNQKVDDRHRCNWKEGDWTDDSDQMILILRTLVQNGGKFDEKDFAKKLRHWVRHGYEELGDTGGCGLGRTTASVLSHRDFLKNPHKAAKDVWEGSGRFIAPNGGVMRTSVLGTMEFPDLNKVIENTRSACMVTHADPRCIASCVAVTIAIALMLQREYVFNNGEHDINAIMSTAHWYAEQELKETPQYKDELKHHMFAESIDKLELDSPRAIGYTFKCMGAGFWAFRQKDFREAIQAITMEAGDADTNCAVAGALLGCKVGFRKLPKSWVKGLCHRGWLDKEIKSYFTLLGLQH
;
A
#
# COMPACT_ATOMS: atom_id res chain seq x y z
N MET A 1 18.95 -56.23 -10.94
CA MET A 1 18.93 -55.34 -9.76
C MET A 1 19.37 -53.94 -10.23
N SER A 2 18.48 -53.05 -10.68
CA SER A 2 17.72 -52.05 -9.89
C SER A 2 18.59 -51.29 -8.86
N GLY A 3 18.77 -49.96 -8.90
CA GLY A 3 18.23 -48.96 -9.81
C GLY A 3 18.56 -47.51 -9.38
N ARG A 4 18.15 -46.60 -10.28
CA ARG A 4 17.73 -45.18 -10.09
C ARG A 4 18.74 -44.14 -9.59
N SER A 5 19.41 -43.49 -10.55
CA SER A 5 19.84 -42.08 -10.44
C SER A 5 18.65 -41.15 -10.75
N LYS A 6 18.40 -40.16 -9.88
CA LYS A 6 17.31 -39.18 -10.01
C LYS A 6 17.69 -38.09 -11.01
N ASN A 7 16.98 -38.01 -12.14
CA ASN A 7 16.94 -36.82 -12.99
C ASN A 7 16.32 -35.66 -12.19
N LYS A 8 17.08 -34.57 -12.00
CA LYS A 8 16.52 -33.26 -11.63
C LYS A 8 15.93 -32.64 -12.91
N PRO A 9 14.71 -32.06 -12.88
CA PRO A 9 14.23 -31.26 -13.99
C PRO A 9 15.05 -29.95 -14.05
N GLU A 10 15.73 -29.72 -15.17
CA GLU A 10 16.24 -28.39 -15.52
C GLU A 10 15.03 -27.48 -15.79
N VAL A 11 14.85 -26.46 -14.95
CA VAL A 11 13.90 -25.40 -15.21
C VAL A 11 14.55 -24.45 -16.22
N ASN A 12 14.16 -24.55 -17.49
CA ASN A 12 14.43 -23.54 -18.49
C ASN A 12 13.62 -22.27 -18.13
N CYS A 13 14.27 -21.31 -17.46
CA CYS A 13 13.72 -19.97 -17.33
C CYS A 13 14.03 -19.18 -18.60
N ASP A 14 13.01 -18.91 -19.43
CA ASP A 14 13.10 -17.95 -20.50
C ASP A 14 13.31 -16.55 -19.90
N VAL A 15 14.48 -15.94 -20.17
CA VAL A 15 14.78 -14.56 -19.74
C VAL A 15 14.71 -13.65 -20.96
N TYR A 16 13.66 -12.83 -21.03
CA TYR A 16 13.54 -11.77 -22.03
C TYR A 16 14.25 -10.51 -21.50
N VAL A 17 15.33 -10.10 -22.17
CA VAL A 17 15.99 -8.81 -21.88
C VAL A 17 15.36 -7.75 -22.77
N LEU A 18 14.57 -6.85 -22.19
CA LEU A 18 14.02 -5.69 -22.89
C LEU A 18 15.09 -4.60 -22.96
N LEU A 19 15.67 -4.37 -24.14
CA LEU A 19 16.60 -3.26 -24.36
C LEU A 19 15.83 -2.08 -24.96
N CYS A 20 15.44 -1.10 -24.13
CA CYS A 20 14.87 0.16 -24.60
C CYS A 20 15.97 1.21 -24.75
N CYS A 21 16.43 1.45 -25.99
CA CYS A 21 17.27 2.60 -26.29
C CYS A 21 16.38 3.84 -26.54
N TYR A 22 16.55 4.88 -25.73
CA TYR A 22 15.91 6.18 -25.95
C TYR A 22 16.78 7.00 -26.91
N VAL A 23 16.31 7.26 -28.13
CA VAL A 23 16.94 8.24 -29.02
C VAL A 23 16.27 9.59 -28.77
N LEU A 24 16.98 10.50 -28.11
CA LEU A 24 16.59 11.90 -28.00
C LEU A 24 16.49 12.49 -29.41
N GLN A 25 15.27 12.79 -29.84
CA GLN A 25 14.96 13.33 -31.16
C GLN A 25 15.41 14.80 -31.26
N LYS A 26 16.70 15.03 -31.56
CA LYS A 26 17.20 16.26 -32.20
C LYS A 26 18.41 15.92 -33.07
N CYS A 27 18.15 15.24 -34.18
CA CYS A 27 18.90 15.29 -35.45
C CYS A 27 18.48 14.09 -36.32
N SER A 28 18.12 14.35 -37.58
CA SER A 28 17.83 13.32 -38.57
C SER A 28 19.12 12.61 -38.96
N ILE A 29 19.50 11.57 -38.23
CA ILE A 29 20.59 10.65 -38.60
C ILE A 29 20.01 9.23 -38.55
N SER A 30 19.95 8.58 -39.71
CA SER A 30 19.64 7.16 -39.80
C SER A 30 20.84 6.35 -39.29
N PHE A 31 20.63 5.55 -38.25
CA PHE A 31 21.62 4.55 -37.82
C PHE A 31 21.17 3.16 -38.25
N SER A 32 22.06 2.41 -38.89
CA SER A 32 21.97 0.95 -38.97
C SER A 32 22.77 0.36 -37.82
N ILE A 33 22.11 -0.34 -36.91
CA ILE A 33 22.76 -1.09 -35.84
C ILE A 33 22.80 -2.56 -36.26
N SER A 34 24.01 -3.09 -36.46
CA SER A 34 24.26 -4.52 -36.68
C SER A 34 24.84 -5.11 -35.39
N ILE A 35 24.11 -5.97 -34.69
CA ILE A 35 24.62 -6.72 -33.54
C ILE A 35 24.92 -8.14 -34.02
N SER A 36 26.20 -8.49 -34.13
CA SER A 36 26.66 -9.87 -34.40
C SER A 36 26.91 -10.56 -33.06
N ILE A 37 26.14 -11.61 -32.75
CA ILE A 37 26.33 -12.41 -31.52
C ILE A 37 27.00 -13.76 -31.84
N ASP A 38 27.09 -14.15 -33.12
CA ASP A 38 27.82 -15.34 -33.59
C ASP A 38 27.96 -15.25 -35.14
N PRO A 39 29.15 -15.43 -35.75
CA PRO A 39 29.31 -15.37 -37.21
C PRO A 39 28.54 -16.44 -38.00
N GLN A 40 27.96 -17.45 -37.36
CA GLN A 40 27.35 -18.60 -38.06
C GLN A 40 25.82 -18.73 -37.94
N ASN A 41 25.13 -17.89 -37.16
CA ASN A 41 23.66 -17.97 -37.02
C ASN A 41 22.99 -16.60 -37.04
N LEU A 42 22.44 -16.24 -38.21
CA LEU A 42 21.56 -15.08 -38.40
C LEU A 42 20.13 -15.47 -37.98
N PHE A 43 19.66 -14.96 -36.84
CA PHE A 43 18.24 -15.04 -36.49
C PHE A 43 17.47 -13.86 -37.08
N PRO A 44 16.30 -14.08 -37.72
CA PRO A 44 15.50 -12.98 -38.27
C PRO A 44 14.93 -12.13 -37.12
N LEU A 45 15.26 -10.83 -37.12
CA LEU A 45 14.66 -9.83 -36.23
C LEU A 45 13.39 -9.28 -36.87
N THR A 46 12.26 -9.40 -36.18
CA THR A 46 11.03 -8.69 -36.56
C THR A 46 11.03 -7.30 -35.94
N VAL A 47 11.10 -6.26 -36.77
CA VAL A 47 11.00 -4.86 -36.33
C VAL A 47 9.54 -4.44 -36.34
N VAL A 48 8.98 -4.15 -35.17
CA VAL A 48 7.67 -3.50 -35.06
C VAL A 48 7.91 -2.01 -34.81
N SER A 49 7.66 -1.20 -35.82
CA SER A 49 7.72 0.26 -35.73
C SER A 49 6.39 0.82 -35.21
N THR A 50 6.44 1.55 -34.10
CA THR A 50 5.43 2.58 -33.79
C THR A 50 6.16 3.88 -33.53
N LYS A 51 5.51 5.02 -33.83
CA LYS A 51 6.11 6.32 -34.16
C LYS A 51 7.24 6.87 -33.26
N ASN A 52 7.53 6.31 -32.09
CA ASN A 52 8.59 6.77 -31.19
C ASN A 52 9.47 5.67 -30.54
N TYR A 53 9.37 4.39 -30.94
CA TYR A 53 10.10 3.31 -30.26
C TYR A 53 10.60 2.22 -31.22
N PHE A 54 11.83 1.76 -30.99
CA PHE A 54 12.34 0.49 -31.51
C PHE A 54 12.41 -0.52 -30.36
N CYS A 55 11.82 -1.69 -30.55
CA CYS A 55 11.89 -2.78 -29.59
C CYS A 55 12.69 -3.94 -30.19
N PHE A 56 13.68 -4.46 -29.46
CA PHE A 56 14.45 -5.64 -29.85
C PHE A 56 14.18 -6.77 -28.86
N THR A 57 13.82 -7.95 -29.36
CA THR A 57 13.70 -9.17 -28.56
C THR A 57 14.69 -10.20 -29.09
N THR A 58 15.56 -10.74 -28.23
CA THR A 58 16.39 -11.92 -28.57
C THR A 58 16.35 -12.97 -27.47
N ARG A 59 16.55 -14.23 -27.86
CA ARG A 59 16.48 -15.42 -27.00
C ARG A 59 17.89 -15.75 -26.50
N ILE A 60 18.13 -15.70 -25.19
CA ILE A 60 19.44 -16.05 -24.63
C ILE A 60 19.29 -17.23 -23.68
N ASN A 61 20.07 -18.29 -23.91
CA ASN A 61 20.07 -19.49 -23.08
C ASN A 61 20.98 -19.32 -21.84
N GLY A 62 20.65 -19.99 -20.73
CA GLY A 62 21.17 -19.71 -19.37
C GLY A 62 22.70 -19.77 -19.16
N TYR A 63 23.46 -20.31 -20.12
CA TYR A 63 24.93 -20.41 -20.06
C TYR A 63 25.64 -19.06 -20.30
N CYS A 64 25.00 -18.07 -20.93
CA CYS A 64 25.62 -16.79 -21.29
C CYS A 64 25.68 -15.74 -20.18
N LYS A 65 25.00 -15.95 -19.04
CA LYS A 65 24.89 -14.94 -17.96
C LYS A 65 26.26 -14.58 -17.34
N ARG A 66 27.19 -15.55 -17.24
CA ARG A 66 28.55 -15.32 -16.70
C ARG A 66 29.51 -14.69 -17.71
N GLN A 67 29.31 -14.89 -19.01
CA GLN A 67 30.12 -14.22 -20.04
C GLN A 67 29.68 -12.76 -20.24
N PHE A 68 28.39 -12.45 -20.10
CA PHE A 68 27.89 -11.07 -20.25
C PHE A 68 28.43 -10.12 -19.16
N SER A 69 28.52 -10.59 -17.90
CA SER A 69 29.20 -9.82 -16.85
C SER A 69 30.70 -9.68 -17.08
N ARG A 70 31.37 -10.68 -17.67
CA ARG A 70 32.82 -10.60 -17.97
C ARG A 70 33.14 -9.70 -19.17
N LEU A 71 32.27 -9.62 -20.18
CA LEU A 71 32.43 -8.72 -21.33
C LEU A 71 32.34 -7.24 -20.92
N LEU A 72 31.50 -6.90 -19.94
CA LEU A 72 31.41 -5.55 -19.38
C LEU A 72 32.64 -5.16 -18.53
N SER A 73 33.38 -6.13 -18.00
CA SER A 73 34.62 -5.89 -17.24
C SER A 73 35.87 -5.81 -18.12
N SER A 74 35.84 -6.33 -19.36
CA SER A 74 37.01 -6.40 -20.24
C SER A 74 37.06 -5.32 -21.35
N HIS A 75 36.07 -4.42 -21.42
CA HIS A 75 36.05 -3.29 -22.35
C HIS A 75 36.38 -1.96 -21.64
N THR A 76 37.48 -1.94 -20.88
CA THR A 76 38.05 -0.71 -20.28
C THR A 76 39.34 -0.22 -20.94
N GLU A 77 39.73 -0.74 -22.11
CA GLU A 77 41.02 -0.37 -22.73
C GLU A 77 40.98 0.36 -24.07
N ASN A 78 39.82 0.66 -24.66
CA ASN A 78 39.78 1.46 -25.89
C ASN A 78 38.86 2.68 -25.77
N GLY A 79 39.36 3.73 -25.12
CA GLY A 79 39.26 5.11 -25.60
C GLY A 79 37.88 5.78 -25.82
N LEU A 80 36.77 5.20 -25.38
CA LEU A 80 35.45 5.83 -25.44
C LEU A 80 34.95 6.12 -24.03
N SER A 81 34.83 7.41 -23.68
CA SER A 81 34.33 7.83 -22.38
C SER A 81 32.91 7.30 -22.16
N THR A 82 32.77 6.33 -21.27
CA THR A 82 31.45 5.89 -20.80
C THR A 82 30.89 6.95 -19.88
N ARG A 83 30.04 7.83 -20.42
CA ARG A 83 29.00 8.44 -19.57
C ARG A 83 28.18 7.28 -19.02
N SER A 84 28.14 7.17 -17.70
CA SER A 84 27.38 6.18 -16.96
C SER A 84 25.94 6.11 -17.49
N VAL A 85 25.61 5.02 -18.19
CA VAL A 85 24.22 4.73 -18.56
C VAL A 85 23.56 4.15 -17.32
N THR A 86 22.97 5.00 -16.50
CA THR A 86 22.10 4.58 -15.40
C THR A 86 20.78 4.09 -16.00
N PHE A 87 20.50 2.80 -15.90
CA PHE A 87 19.19 2.26 -16.23
C PHE A 87 18.17 2.75 -15.18
N LYS A 88 17.47 3.86 -15.48
CA LYS A 88 16.23 4.22 -14.76
C LYS A 88 15.15 3.25 -15.24
N ARG A 89 14.65 2.37 -14.34
CA ARG A 89 13.39 1.63 -14.56
C ARG A 89 12.34 2.64 -15.01
N ALA A 90 11.74 2.44 -16.19
CA ALA A 90 10.84 3.40 -16.81
C ALA A 90 9.56 3.58 -15.97
N PRO A 91 9.36 4.71 -15.27
CA PRO A 91 8.17 4.94 -14.45
C PRO A 91 6.92 5.06 -15.34
N HIS A 92 7.08 5.57 -16.57
CA HIS A 92 5.97 5.93 -17.45
C HIS A 92 5.05 4.76 -17.87
N TYR A 93 5.56 3.53 -18.01
CA TYR A 93 4.70 2.38 -18.38
C TYR A 93 3.87 1.86 -17.20
N ILE A 94 4.41 1.95 -15.97
CA ILE A 94 3.67 1.61 -14.74
C ILE A 94 2.57 2.67 -14.54
N LEU A 95 2.90 3.95 -14.70
CA LEU A 95 1.99 5.08 -14.54
C LEU A 95 0.80 5.06 -15.52
N CYS A 96 1.03 4.74 -16.80
CA CYS A 96 -0.04 4.70 -17.82
C CYS A 96 -1.07 3.56 -17.58
N SER A 97 -0.69 2.51 -16.83
CA SER A 97 -1.62 1.44 -16.42
C SER A 97 -2.48 1.79 -15.20
N ILE A 98 -2.04 2.77 -14.39
CA ILE A 98 -2.78 3.28 -13.21
C ILE A 98 -3.97 4.16 -13.64
N GLU A 99 -3.96 4.72 -14.85
CA GLU A 99 -4.93 5.76 -15.25
C GLU A 99 -6.36 5.29 -15.54
N ARG A 100 -6.61 4.00 -15.87
CA ARG A 100 -7.96 3.56 -16.32
C ARG A 100 -8.80 2.86 -15.25
N ASP A 101 -8.17 2.39 -14.17
CA ASP A 101 -8.79 1.69 -13.03
C ASP A 101 -7.91 1.81 -11.78
N SER A 102 -7.48 3.03 -11.48
CA SER A 102 -6.44 3.35 -10.49
C SER A 102 -6.56 2.54 -9.18
N PRO A 103 -5.69 1.52 -8.98
CA PRO A 103 -5.51 0.84 -7.69
C PRO A 103 -5.25 1.84 -6.56
N LEU A 104 -4.57 2.93 -6.91
CA LEU A 104 -4.29 4.04 -6.03
C LEU A 104 -5.56 4.78 -5.59
N ALA A 105 -6.41 5.18 -6.54
CA ALA A 105 -7.70 5.81 -6.19
C ALA A 105 -8.56 4.85 -5.38
N ALA A 106 -8.56 3.56 -5.72
CA ALA A 106 -9.33 2.54 -5.03
C ALA A 106 -8.83 2.26 -3.61
N CYS A 107 -7.53 2.35 -3.37
CA CYS A 107 -6.93 2.29 -2.04
C CYS A 107 -7.44 3.46 -1.18
N LEU A 108 -7.33 4.69 -1.69
CA LEU A 108 -7.75 5.89 -0.98
C LEU A 108 -9.27 5.93 -0.75
N TYR A 109 -10.07 5.63 -1.77
CA TYR A 109 -11.52 5.57 -1.63
C TYR A 109 -11.99 4.37 -0.81
N GLY A 110 -11.28 3.25 -0.87
CA GLY A 110 -11.61 2.05 -0.10
C GLY A 110 -11.47 2.29 1.39
N GLU A 111 -10.42 2.99 1.82
CA GLU A 111 -10.21 3.41 3.21
C GLU A 111 -11.31 4.36 3.71
N ILE A 112 -11.85 5.20 2.81
CA ILE A 112 -12.80 6.27 3.14
C ILE A 112 -14.27 5.83 3.08
N SER A 113 -14.62 4.84 2.24
CA SER A 113 -16.03 4.56 1.88
C SER A 113 -16.83 3.76 2.92
N ILE A 114 -16.47 3.83 4.20
CA ILE A 114 -16.79 2.73 5.11
C ILE A 114 -17.99 3.05 5.99
N PRO A 115 -19.06 2.26 5.89
CA PRO A 115 -20.21 2.44 6.74
C PRO A 115 -19.89 2.11 8.20
N HIS A 116 -20.27 3.00 9.11
CA HIS A 116 -20.08 2.80 10.53
C HIS A 116 -21.33 2.11 11.14
N TYR A 117 -21.24 0.81 11.42
CA TYR A 117 -22.30 0.03 12.07
C TYR A 117 -21.81 -0.59 13.38
N GLY A 118 -22.56 -0.39 14.46
CA GLY A 118 -22.26 -0.94 15.79
C GLY A 118 -22.63 -2.42 15.96
N SER A 119 -21.94 -3.11 16.87
CA SER A 119 -22.14 -4.53 17.18
C SER A 119 -23.50 -4.87 17.79
N GLN A 120 -23.90 -6.14 17.59
CA GLN A 120 -24.92 -6.94 18.31
C GLN A 120 -26.43 -6.66 18.13
N ARG A 121 -26.85 -5.77 17.23
CA ARG A 121 -28.29 -5.65 16.87
C ARG A 121 -28.64 -5.79 15.39
N LEU A 122 -27.66 -5.99 14.52
CA LEU A 122 -27.84 -5.86 13.07
C LEU A 122 -28.58 -7.02 12.42
N MET A 123 -28.42 -8.27 12.90
CA MET A 123 -29.04 -9.44 12.26
C MET A 123 -30.57 -9.44 12.29
N ASN A 124 -31.20 -8.70 13.22
CA ASN A 124 -32.66 -8.62 13.32
C ASN A 124 -33.25 -7.30 12.76
N ILE A 125 -32.42 -6.35 12.33
CA ILE A 125 -32.86 -5.00 11.93
C ILE A 125 -32.79 -4.80 10.42
N PHE A 126 -31.84 -5.44 9.72
CA PHE A 126 -31.66 -5.25 8.29
C PHE A 126 -32.17 -6.46 7.50
N ASP A 127 -33.41 -6.34 7.02
CA ASP A 127 -34.06 -7.23 6.02
C ASP A 127 -33.50 -6.99 4.59
N THR A 128 -32.36 -6.31 4.46
CA THR A 128 -31.72 -5.99 3.18
C THR A 128 -30.40 -6.72 3.05
N LYS A 129 -30.16 -7.27 1.85
CA LYS A 129 -28.94 -8.01 1.51
C LYS A 129 -27.66 -7.13 1.53
N ASP A 130 -27.83 -5.84 1.28
CA ASP A 130 -26.74 -4.88 1.10
C ASP A 130 -26.79 -3.79 2.18
N LEU A 131 -25.61 -3.46 2.75
CA LEU A 131 -25.44 -2.36 3.70
C LEU A 131 -25.31 -1.01 2.95
N GLU A 132 -25.99 0.04 3.40
CA GLU A 132 -26.03 1.38 2.79
C GLU A 132 -26.03 2.49 3.85
N TYR A 133 -25.44 3.65 3.56
CA TYR A 133 -25.22 4.70 4.59
C TYR A 133 -26.47 5.17 5.34
N ASN A 134 -27.66 5.13 4.71
CA ASN A 134 -28.94 5.48 5.34
C ASN A 134 -29.40 4.47 6.41
N GLN A 135 -28.66 3.39 6.60
CA GLN A 135 -28.86 2.41 7.65
C GLN A 135 -28.00 2.70 8.89
N LYS A 136 -27.23 3.81 8.89
CA LYS A 136 -26.48 4.26 10.06
C LYS A 136 -27.41 4.43 11.26
N VAL A 137 -27.03 3.82 12.38
CA VAL A 137 -27.76 3.95 13.64
C VAL A 137 -27.04 4.94 14.53
N ASP A 138 -27.71 6.05 14.86
CA ASP A 138 -27.19 7.04 15.79
C ASP A 138 -27.14 6.51 17.22
N ASP A 139 -25.96 6.53 17.80
CA ASP A 139 -25.73 6.36 19.24
C ASP A 139 -24.79 7.45 19.75
N ARG A 140 -24.42 7.40 21.04
CA ARG A 140 -23.53 8.39 21.68
C ARG A 140 -22.20 8.61 20.93
N HIS A 141 -21.69 7.59 20.25
CA HIS A 141 -20.46 7.68 19.49
C HIS A 141 -20.74 8.11 18.05
N ARG A 142 -21.67 7.44 17.36
CA ARG A 142 -21.92 7.62 15.92
C ARG A 142 -22.62 8.92 15.56
N CYS A 143 -23.30 9.57 16.51
CA CYS A 143 -24.00 10.83 16.28
C CYS A 143 -23.07 12.01 15.91
N ASN A 144 -21.74 11.85 16.05
CA ASN A 144 -20.78 12.89 15.68
C ASN A 144 -20.58 13.02 14.16
N TRP A 145 -21.02 12.02 13.38
CA TRP A 145 -20.83 11.96 11.92
C TRP A 145 -22.16 11.89 11.19
N LYS A 146 -22.23 12.48 10.00
CA LYS A 146 -23.41 12.37 9.13
C LYS A 146 -23.43 11.02 8.41
N GLU A 147 -24.56 10.68 7.80
CA GLU A 147 -24.61 9.53 6.90
C GLU A 147 -23.65 9.73 5.73
N GLY A 148 -22.79 8.75 5.45
CA GLY A 148 -21.79 8.82 4.38
C GLY A 148 -20.53 9.62 4.71
N ASP A 149 -20.41 10.09 5.95
CA ASP A 149 -19.22 10.78 6.46
C ASP A 149 -18.17 9.80 6.98
N TRP A 150 -16.91 10.23 7.07
CA TRP A 150 -15.78 9.39 7.50
C TRP A 150 -15.22 9.80 8.86
N THR A 151 -14.46 8.90 9.48
CA THR A 151 -13.90 9.02 10.84
C THR A 151 -12.44 9.46 10.82
N ASP A 152 -11.77 9.40 11.97
CA ASP A 152 -10.38 9.83 12.11
C ASP A 152 -9.36 8.98 11.35
N ASP A 153 -9.72 7.76 10.95
CA ASP A 153 -8.93 6.92 10.03
C ASP A 153 -8.59 7.70 8.75
N SER A 154 -9.65 8.17 8.09
CA SER A 154 -9.60 8.88 6.81
C SER A 154 -9.03 10.28 6.98
N ASP A 155 -9.45 11.00 8.02
CA ASP A 155 -8.89 12.33 8.28
C ASP A 155 -7.37 12.25 8.45
N GLN A 156 -6.89 11.35 9.29
CA GLN A 156 -5.46 11.26 9.55
C GLN A 156 -4.68 10.70 8.35
N MET A 157 -5.29 9.85 7.50
CA MET A 157 -4.71 9.46 6.21
C MET A 157 -4.56 10.68 5.28
N ILE A 158 -5.58 11.53 5.20
CA ILE A 158 -5.55 12.75 4.37
C ILE A 158 -4.51 13.74 4.90
N LEU A 159 -4.29 13.82 6.23
CA LEU A 159 -3.18 14.60 6.79
C LEU A 159 -1.80 14.06 6.37
N ILE A 160 -1.63 12.73 6.30
CA ILE A 160 -0.40 12.11 5.75
C ILE A 160 -0.25 12.47 4.27
N LEU A 161 -1.32 12.33 3.48
CA LEU A 161 -1.34 12.73 2.07
C LEU A 161 -0.94 14.20 1.90
N ARG A 162 -1.54 15.12 2.66
CA ARG A 162 -1.20 16.56 2.65
C ARG A 162 0.26 16.79 3.04
N THR A 163 0.79 16.02 3.99
CA THR A 163 2.23 16.07 4.35
C THR A 163 3.10 15.69 3.16
N LEU A 164 2.77 14.60 2.45
CA LEU A 164 3.52 14.20 1.25
C LEU A 164 3.45 15.25 0.14
N VAL A 165 2.25 15.79 -0.13
CA VAL A 165 2.04 16.82 -1.17
C VAL A 165 2.88 18.07 -0.89
N GLN A 166 2.82 18.58 0.34
CA GLN A 166 3.52 19.83 0.70
C GLN A 166 5.04 19.68 0.73
N ASN A 167 5.55 18.47 0.98
CA ASN A 167 6.99 18.20 1.07
C ASN A 167 7.54 17.47 -0.17
N GLY A 168 6.86 17.56 -1.31
CA GLY A 168 7.37 17.05 -2.59
C GLY A 168 7.58 15.54 -2.62
N GLY A 169 6.69 14.78 -1.97
CA GLY A 169 6.70 13.32 -1.89
C GLY A 169 7.51 12.74 -0.73
N LYS A 170 8.17 13.57 0.08
CA LYS A 170 8.86 13.12 1.28
C LYS A 170 7.95 13.24 2.49
N PHE A 171 7.95 12.24 3.35
CA PHE A 171 7.25 12.33 4.62
C PHE A 171 8.08 13.14 5.63
N ASP A 172 7.48 14.16 6.25
CA ASP A 172 8.07 14.95 7.33
C ASP A 172 7.27 14.75 8.62
N GLU A 173 7.90 14.14 9.62
CA GLU A 173 7.23 13.76 10.87
C GLU A 173 6.77 14.96 11.71
N LYS A 174 7.48 16.09 11.63
CA LYS A 174 7.14 17.30 12.39
C LYS A 174 6.02 18.06 11.73
N ASP A 175 6.01 18.09 10.40
CA ASP A 175 4.91 18.66 9.63
C ASP A 175 3.61 17.86 9.85
N PHE A 176 3.67 16.53 9.79
CA PHE A 176 2.53 15.69 10.14
C PHE A 176 2.08 15.91 11.60
N ALA A 177 3.01 16.01 12.56
CA ALA A 177 2.67 16.27 13.96
C ALA A 177 1.96 17.63 14.17
N LYS A 178 2.37 18.69 13.45
CA LYS A 178 1.69 19.99 13.47
C LYS A 178 0.28 19.91 12.90
N LYS A 179 0.12 19.24 11.75
CA LYS A 179 -1.18 19.00 11.11
C LYS A 179 -2.12 18.23 12.02
N LEU A 180 -1.63 17.15 12.62
CA LEU A 180 -2.40 16.32 13.54
C LEU A 180 -2.83 17.10 14.80
N ARG A 181 -1.94 17.94 15.35
CA ARG A 181 -2.29 18.83 16.47
C ARG A 181 -3.39 19.84 16.10
N HIS A 182 -3.27 20.41 14.91
CA HIS A 182 -4.23 21.39 14.41
C HIS A 182 -5.59 20.75 14.16
N TRP A 183 -5.62 19.62 13.45
CA TRP A 183 -6.85 18.85 13.19
C TRP A 183 -7.58 18.47 14.49
N VAL A 184 -6.88 18.00 15.54
CA VAL A 184 -7.57 17.69 16.81
C VAL A 184 -8.33 18.89 17.39
N ARG A 185 -7.85 20.13 17.16
CA ARG A 185 -8.48 21.34 17.70
C ARG A 185 -9.54 21.95 16.78
N HIS A 186 -9.42 21.75 15.47
CA HIS A 186 -10.20 22.49 14.48
C HIS A 186 -10.94 21.61 13.47
N GLY A 187 -10.62 20.31 13.39
CA GLY A 187 -11.09 19.42 12.33
C GLY A 187 -10.60 19.88 10.95
N TYR A 188 -11.35 19.56 9.90
CA TYR A 188 -11.23 20.24 8.61
C TYR A 188 -12.20 21.43 8.56
N GLU A 189 -11.67 22.63 8.82
CA GLU A 189 -12.45 23.87 8.76
C GLU A 189 -13.10 24.07 7.37
N GLU A 190 -12.46 23.59 6.30
CA GLU A 190 -12.98 23.63 4.94
C GLU A 190 -14.24 22.77 4.74
N LEU A 191 -14.50 21.80 5.63
CA LEU A 191 -15.69 20.96 5.66
C LEU A 191 -16.74 21.45 6.67
N GLY A 192 -16.40 22.48 7.45
CA GLY A 192 -17.25 23.04 8.50
C GLY A 192 -17.05 22.38 9.86
N ASP A 193 -15.98 21.62 10.04
CA ASP A 193 -15.66 21.00 11.32
C ASP A 193 -15.23 22.06 12.34
N THR A 194 -15.41 21.73 13.63
CA THR A 194 -14.96 22.56 14.76
C THR A 194 -13.96 21.84 15.65
N GLY A 195 -13.53 20.63 15.27
CA GLY A 195 -12.64 19.77 16.03
C GLY A 195 -12.58 18.37 15.44
N GLY A 196 -11.42 17.71 15.57
CA GLY A 196 -11.26 16.31 15.16
C GLY A 196 -12.06 15.38 16.08
N CYS A 197 -12.92 14.55 15.49
CA CYS A 197 -13.68 13.52 16.21
C CYS A 197 -12.93 12.17 16.16
N GLY A 198 -13.39 11.15 16.88
CA GLY A 198 -12.81 9.78 16.81
C GLY A 198 -11.47 9.54 17.53
N LEU A 199 -10.79 10.60 18.00
CA LEU A 199 -9.44 10.52 18.56
C LEU A 199 -9.21 9.41 19.62
N GLY A 200 -8.39 8.42 19.27
CA GLY A 200 -7.98 7.35 20.17
C GLY A 200 -7.13 7.81 21.38
N ARG A 201 -7.21 7.07 22.49
CA ARG A 201 -6.54 7.41 23.77
C ARG A 201 -5.01 7.53 23.67
N THR A 202 -4.37 6.63 22.91
CA THR A 202 -2.91 6.67 22.70
C THR A 202 -2.52 7.92 21.95
N THR A 203 -3.22 8.23 20.85
CA THR A 203 -3.01 9.45 20.06
C THR A 203 -3.20 10.69 20.94
N ALA A 204 -4.28 10.78 21.72
CA ALA A 204 -4.52 11.87 22.66
C ALA A 204 -3.39 12.04 23.70
N SER A 205 -2.87 10.93 24.24
CA SER A 205 -1.79 10.92 25.23
C SER A 205 -0.47 11.43 24.63
N VAL A 206 -0.12 10.94 23.44
CA VAL A 206 1.10 11.37 22.72
C VAL A 206 1.01 12.82 22.30
N LEU A 207 -0.14 13.26 21.79
CA LEU A 207 -0.35 14.66 21.49
C LEU A 207 -0.24 15.49 22.77
N SER A 208 -0.72 15.05 23.93
CA SER A 208 -0.60 15.84 25.16
C SER A 208 0.85 15.96 25.69
N HIS A 209 1.80 15.18 25.15
CA HIS A 209 3.20 15.24 25.54
C HIS A 209 3.86 16.58 25.16
N ARG A 210 4.61 17.19 26.10
CA ARG A 210 5.22 18.53 25.95
C ARG A 210 6.17 18.65 24.76
N ASP A 211 6.86 17.55 24.42
CA ASP A 211 7.85 17.51 23.35
C ASP A 211 7.27 17.10 22.00
N PHE A 212 5.96 16.81 21.91
CA PHE A 212 5.33 16.26 20.70
C PHE A 212 5.63 17.05 19.42
N LEU A 213 5.51 18.38 19.46
CA LEU A 213 5.77 19.22 18.27
C LEU A 213 7.27 19.39 17.96
N LYS A 214 8.15 19.10 18.91
CA LYS A 214 9.62 19.22 18.74
C LYS A 214 10.23 17.90 18.29
N ASN A 215 9.79 16.80 18.88
CA ASN A 215 10.26 15.46 18.63
C ASN A 215 9.09 14.45 18.83
N PRO A 216 8.23 14.29 17.80
CA PRO A 216 7.02 13.46 17.91
C PRO A 216 7.35 11.99 18.16
N HIS A 217 8.41 11.46 17.54
CA HIS A 217 8.86 10.08 17.77
C HIS A 217 9.28 9.83 19.21
N LYS A 218 10.03 10.77 19.81
CA LYS A 218 10.39 10.68 21.22
C LYS A 218 9.14 10.73 22.12
N ALA A 219 8.21 11.64 21.84
CA ALA A 219 6.97 11.74 22.59
C ALA A 219 6.15 10.44 22.55
N ALA A 220 6.01 9.84 21.38
CA ALA A 220 5.34 8.55 21.21
C ALA A 220 6.05 7.43 21.98
N LYS A 221 7.40 7.41 21.92
CA LYS A 221 8.21 6.44 22.64
C LYS A 221 8.07 6.60 24.16
N ASP A 222 8.18 7.81 24.69
CA ASP A 222 8.06 8.08 26.13
C ASP A 222 6.69 7.62 26.66
N VAL A 223 5.61 7.87 25.91
CA VAL A 223 4.25 7.42 26.27
C VAL A 223 4.13 5.89 26.25
N TRP A 224 4.66 5.24 25.21
CA TRP A 224 4.65 3.78 25.11
C TRP A 224 5.48 3.09 26.20
N GLU A 225 6.66 3.63 26.51
CA GLU A 225 7.49 3.15 27.61
C GLU A 225 6.81 3.38 28.96
N GLY A 226 6.20 4.56 29.15
CA GLY A 226 5.43 4.90 30.36
C GLY A 226 4.18 4.05 30.57
N SER A 227 3.58 3.51 29.50
CA SER A 227 2.46 2.57 29.59
C SER A 227 2.90 1.12 29.88
N GLY A 228 4.19 0.89 30.15
CA GLY A 228 4.75 -0.45 30.35
C GLY A 228 4.89 -1.26 29.06
N ARG A 229 4.80 -0.63 27.88
CA ARG A 229 4.93 -1.28 26.56
C ARG A 229 3.87 -2.35 26.24
N PHE A 230 2.75 -2.37 26.96
CA PHE A 230 1.72 -3.40 26.78
C PHE A 230 0.73 -3.08 25.65
N ILE A 231 0.46 -1.80 25.37
CA ILE A 231 -0.60 -1.37 24.46
C ILE A 231 -0.08 -1.27 23.02
N ALA A 232 -0.75 -1.93 22.07
CA ALA A 232 -0.49 -1.82 20.63
C ALA A 232 -1.78 -1.53 19.84
N PRO A 233 -2.25 -0.27 19.85
CA PRO A 233 -3.46 0.13 19.16
C PRO A 233 -3.29 0.16 17.63
N ASN A 234 -4.39 -0.01 16.91
CA ASN A 234 -4.49 0.07 15.44
C ASN A 234 -4.41 1.50 14.87
N GLY A 235 -4.37 2.53 15.72
CA GLY A 235 -4.33 3.94 15.28
C GLY A 235 -3.15 4.32 14.38
N GLY A 236 -2.10 3.49 14.29
CA GLY A 236 -1.05 3.61 13.28
C GLY A 236 -1.47 3.04 11.92
N VAL A 237 -1.93 1.78 11.89
CA VAL A 237 -2.22 1.05 10.65
C VAL A 237 -3.41 1.64 9.90
N MET A 238 -4.37 2.22 10.63
CA MET A 238 -5.62 2.76 10.07
C MET A 238 -5.47 3.86 9.03
N ARG A 239 -4.30 4.52 8.96
CA ARG A 239 -4.08 5.75 8.19
C ARG A 239 -2.85 5.72 7.27
N THR A 240 -2.11 4.61 7.25
CA THR A 240 -0.77 4.57 6.64
C THR A 240 -0.76 4.01 5.22
N SER A 241 -1.89 3.50 4.71
CA SER A 241 -1.96 2.85 3.39
C SER A 241 -1.40 3.71 2.25
N VAL A 242 -1.66 5.02 2.28
CA VAL A 242 -1.18 6.01 1.28
C VAL A 242 0.33 5.98 1.13
N LEU A 243 1.09 5.63 2.18
CA LEU A 243 2.55 5.55 2.12
C LEU A 243 3.04 4.37 1.26
N GLY A 244 2.24 3.30 1.12
CA GLY A 244 2.52 2.21 0.18
C GLY A 244 2.45 2.64 -1.28
N THR A 245 1.89 3.82 -1.55
CA THR A 245 1.69 4.36 -2.89
C THR A 245 2.71 5.43 -3.27
N MET A 246 3.42 5.98 -2.29
CA MET A 246 4.49 6.96 -2.48
C MET A 246 5.84 6.26 -2.53
N GLU A 247 6.67 6.61 -3.50
CA GLU A 247 7.98 5.97 -3.71
C GLU A 247 7.90 4.43 -3.81
N PHE A 248 6.73 3.90 -4.19
CA PHE A 248 6.45 2.47 -4.24
C PHE A 248 7.45 1.63 -5.05
N PRO A 249 8.20 2.12 -6.07
CA PRO A 249 9.26 1.34 -6.71
C PRO A 249 10.45 0.98 -5.81
N ASP A 250 10.60 1.63 -4.64
CA ASP A 250 11.65 1.40 -3.65
C ASP A 250 11.05 1.02 -2.29
N LEU A 251 10.99 -0.29 -2.01
CA LEU A 251 10.38 -0.81 -0.79
C LEU A 251 11.08 -0.32 0.49
N ASN A 252 12.38 -0.01 0.44
CA ASN A 252 13.08 0.50 1.62
C ASN A 252 12.56 1.88 2.01
N LYS A 253 12.32 2.74 1.02
CA LYS A 253 11.73 4.07 1.26
C LYS A 253 10.28 3.99 1.73
N VAL A 254 9.50 3.06 1.18
CA VAL A 254 8.15 2.78 1.70
C VAL A 254 8.22 2.44 3.18
N ILE A 255 9.12 1.52 3.58
CA ILE A 255 9.30 1.14 4.99
C ILE A 255 9.77 2.30 5.85
N GLU A 256 10.75 3.10 5.39
CA GLU A 256 11.25 4.27 6.11
C GLU A 256 10.14 5.30 6.38
N ASN A 257 9.37 5.63 5.34
CA ASN A 257 8.25 6.57 5.45
C ASN A 257 7.13 6.01 6.35
N THR A 258 6.78 4.73 6.19
CA THR A 258 5.79 4.03 7.02
C THR A 258 6.18 4.00 8.49
N ARG A 259 7.44 3.65 8.80
CA ARG A 259 7.99 3.71 10.16
C ARG A 259 7.90 5.11 10.73
N SER A 260 8.36 6.10 9.97
CA SER A 260 8.36 7.50 10.39
C SER A 260 6.94 7.99 10.71
N ALA A 261 5.95 7.68 9.87
CA ALA A 261 4.56 8.08 10.08
C ALA A 261 3.88 7.36 11.26
N CYS A 262 4.11 6.05 11.40
CA CYS A 262 3.58 5.28 12.52
C CYS A 262 4.12 5.81 13.86
N MET A 263 5.45 6.01 13.94
CA MET A 263 6.16 6.46 15.14
C MET A 263 5.80 7.88 15.58
N VAL A 264 5.09 8.68 14.79
CA VAL A 264 4.58 9.99 15.26
C VAL A 264 3.63 9.84 16.44
N THR A 265 2.94 8.71 16.58
CA THR A 265 2.02 8.46 17.70
C THR A 265 2.10 7.05 18.27
N HIS A 266 2.56 6.06 17.50
CA HIS A 266 2.58 4.66 17.88
C HIS A 266 4.01 4.12 17.74
N ALA A 267 4.75 4.10 18.86
CA ALA A 267 6.13 3.63 18.88
C ALA A 267 6.26 2.10 19.08
N ASP A 268 5.14 1.39 19.32
CA ASP A 268 5.14 -0.05 19.53
C ASP A 268 5.55 -0.81 18.24
N PRO A 269 6.52 -1.73 18.30
CA PRO A 269 6.94 -2.53 17.15
C PRO A 269 5.81 -3.28 16.43
N ARG A 270 4.76 -3.71 17.15
CA ARG A 270 3.60 -4.39 16.56
C ARG A 270 2.78 -3.45 15.67
N CYS A 271 2.64 -2.19 16.09
CA CYS A 271 1.98 -1.15 15.29
C CYS A 271 2.79 -0.89 14.01
N ILE A 272 4.13 -0.76 14.14
CA ILE A 272 5.03 -0.56 13.00
C ILE A 272 4.96 -1.75 12.04
N ALA A 273 5.06 -2.98 12.54
CA ALA A 273 4.94 -4.20 11.74
C ALA A 273 3.62 -4.26 10.96
N SER A 274 2.51 -3.90 11.59
CA SER A 274 1.19 -3.86 10.94
C SER A 274 1.15 -2.86 9.78
N CYS A 275 1.68 -1.64 9.99
CA CYS A 275 1.76 -0.61 8.95
C CYS A 275 2.66 -1.06 7.80
N VAL A 276 3.82 -1.67 8.11
CA VAL A 276 4.76 -2.19 7.11
C VAL A 276 4.13 -3.30 6.28
N ALA A 277 3.42 -4.24 6.90
CA ALA A 277 2.72 -5.30 6.17
C ALA A 277 1.75 -4.72 5.12
N VAL A 278 0.87 -3.81 5.55
CA VAL A 278 -0.15 -3.19 4.68
C VAL A 278 0.50 -2.38 3.55
N THR A 279 1.46 -1.51 3.87
CA THR A 279 2.08 -0.61 2.87
C THR A 279 2.97 -1.35 1.88
N ILE A 280 3.67 -2.41 2.30
CA ILE A 280 4.43 -3.28 1.38
C ILE A 280 3.50 -4.05 0.45
N ALA A 281 2.38 -4.58 0.94
CA ALA A 281 1.42 -5.26 0.08
C ALA A 281 0.88 -4.33 -1.01
N ILE A 282 0.54 -3.09 -0.66
CA ILE A 282 0.12 -2.06 -1.62
C ILE A 282 1.23 -1.73 -2.62
N ALA A 283 2.46 -1.53 -2.15
CA ALA A 283 3.59 -1.23 -3.02
C ALA A 283 3.85 -2.35 -4.04
N LEU A 284 3.84 -3.62 -3.60
CA LEU A 284 4.01 -4.80 -4.46
C LEU A 284 2.89 -4.91 -5.51
N MET A 285 1.64 -4.61 -5.12
CA MET A 285 0.52 -4.54 -6.05
C MET A 285 0.77 -3.48 -7.15
N LEU A 286 1.21 -2.28 -6.77
CA LEU A 286 1.51 -1.20 -7.72
C LEU A 286 2.74 -1.47 -8.60
N GLN A 287 3.75 -2.17 -8.06
CA GLN A 287 4.91 -2.62 -8.84
C GLN A 287 4.55 -3.72 -9.86
N ARG A 288 3.38 -4.35 -9.72
CA ARG A 288 2.99 -5.56 -10.47
C ARG A 288 3.94 -6.73 -10.27
N GLU A 289 4.47 -6.86 -9.05
CA GLU A 289 5.23 -8.04 -8.64
C GLU A 289 4.28 -9.22 -8.37
N TYR A 290 4.80 -10.44 -8.56
CA TYR A 290 4.07 -11.69 -8.38
C TYR A 290 2.76 -11.75 -9.19
N VAL A 291 2.86 -11.61 -10.51
CA VAL A 291 1.71 -11.68 -11.41
C VAL A 291 1.78 -12.96 -12.24
N PHE A 292 0.69 -13.72 -12.27
CA PHE A 292 0.57 -14.91 -13.11
C PHE A 292 0.46 -14.55 -14.60
N ASN A 293 0.64 -15.53 -15.48
CA ASN A 293 0.55 -15.32 -16.93
C ASN A 293 -0.82 -14.79 -17.41
N ASN A 294 -1.89 -15.00 -16.63
CA ASN A 294 -3.22 -14.46 -16.92
C ASN A 294 -3.39 -12.98 -16.51
N GLY A 295 -2.35 -12.36 -15.93
CA GLY A 295 -2.36 -10.97 -15.48
C GLY A 295 -2.90 -10.75 -14.06
N GLU A 296 -3.36 -11.80 -13.37
CA GLU A 296 -3.80 -11.72 -11.98
C GLU A 296 -2.62 -11.75 -11.00
N HIS A 297 -2.77 -11.05 -9.87
CA HIS A 297 -1.77 -11.07 -8.81
C HIS A 297 -1.86 -12.36 -7.98
N ASP A 298 -0.70 -12.95 -7.68
CA ASP A 298 -0.53 -13.97 -6.67
C ASP A 298 -0.55 -13.33 -5.28
N ILE A 299 -1.76 -13.24 -4.73
CA ILE A 299 -2.02 -12.65 -3.42
C ILE A 299 -1.24 -13.38 -2.31
N ASN A 300 -1.06 -14.69 -2.41
CA ASN A 300 -0.34 -15.46 -1.39
C ASN A 300 1.15 -15.12 -1.39
N ALA A 301 1.75 -14.95 -2.57
CA ALA A 301 3.15 -14.52 -2.69
C ALA A 301 3.35 -13.09 -2.16
N ILE A 302 2.46 -12.15 -2.51
CA ILE A 302 2.49 -10.77 -2.00
C ILE A 302 2.39 -10.75 -0.47
N MET A 303 1.43 -11.49 0.08
CA MET A 303 1.27 -11.62 1.53
C MET A 303 2.51 -12.21 2.21
N SER A 304 3.12 -13.24 1.62
CA SER A 304 4.33 -13.86 2.18
C SER A 304 5.50 -12.88 2.22
N THR A 305 5.68 -12.08 1.16
CA THR A 305 6.71 -11.04 1.11
C THR A 305 6.43 -9.90 2.09
N ALA A 306 5.18 -9.43 2.16
CA ALA A 306 4.77 -8.41 3.13
C ALA A 306 4.98 -8.86 4.58
N HIS A 307 4.64 -10.13 4.90
CA HIS A 307 4.90 -10.73 6.20
C HIS A 307 6.39 -10.71 6.53
N TRP A 308 7.24 -11.12 5.59
CA TRP A 308 8.69 -11.16 5.81
C TRP A 308 9.25 -9.79 6.21
N TYR A 309 8.84 -8.71 5.54
CA TYR A 309 9.24 -7.35 5.90
C TYR A 309 8.68 -6.91 7.25
N ALA A 310 7.40 -7.17 7.53
CA ALA A 310 6.77 -6.84 8.80
C ALA A 310 7.41 -7.57 9.99
N GLU A 311 7.79 -8.83 9.80
CA GLU A 311 8.49 -9.63 10.81
C GLU A 311 9.85 -9.04 11.20
N GLN A 312 10.53 -8.33 10.30
CA GLN A 312 11.80 -7.66 10.60
C GLN A 312 11.65 -6.52 11.61
N GLU A 313 10.45 -5.95 11.77
CA GLU A 313 10.17 -4.92 12.78
C GLU A 313 10.11 -5.50 14.20
N LEU A 314 9.84 -6.80 14.32
CA LEU A 314 9.53 -7.51 15.57
C LEU A 314 10.77 -8.18 16.19
N LYS A 315 11.88 -7.44 16.30
CA LYS A 315 13.18 -7.86 16.90
C LYS A 315 13.02 -8.98 17.94
N GLU A 316 13.74 -10.10 17.79
CA GLU A 316 13.89 -11.24 18.75
C GLU A 316 12.78 -11.47 19.79
N THR A 317 11.50 -11.21 19.45
CA THR A 317 10.33 -11.41 20.32
C THR A 317 9.47 -12.45 19.62
N PRO A 318 9.77 -13.76 19.79
CA PRO A 318 9.11 -14.84 19.05
C PRO A 318 7.58 -14.77 19.14
N GLN A 319 7.06 -14.38 20.30
CA GLN A 319 5.63 -14.27 20.55
C GLN A 319 4.94 -13.29 19.57
N TYR A 320 5.54 -12.13 19.31
CA TYR A 320 4.95 -11.16 18.39
C TYR A 320 5.01 -11.63 16.94
N LYS A 321 6.04 -12.40 16.57
CA LYS A 321 6.15 -12.99 15.23
C LYS A 321 5.08 -14.06 15.01
N ASP A 322 4.85 -14.90 16.02
CA ASP A 322 3.77 -15.89 16.01
C ASP A 322 2.40 -15.21 15.93
N GLU A 323 2.17 -14.15 16.72
CA GLU A 323 0.92 -13.38 16.65
C GLU A 323 0.72 -12.68 15.29
N LEU A 324 1.77 -12.06 14.73
CA LEU A 324 1.73 -11.44 13.39
C LEU A 324 1.27 -12.47 12.36
N LYS A 325 1.93 -13.64 12.34
CA LYS A 325 1.61 -14.73 11.42
C LYS A 325 0.18 -15.24 11.63
N HIS A 326 -0.22 -15.47 12.88
CA HIS A 326 -1.55 -15.96 13.24
C HIS A 326 -2.66 -15.06 12.68
N HIS A 327 -2.57 -13.75 12.87
CA HIS A 327 -3.61 -12.83 12.43
C HIS A 327 -3.55 -12.56 10.92
N MET A 328 -2.36 -12.37 10.35
CA MET A 328 -2.20 -12.04 8.93
C MET A 328 -2.73 -13.16 8.01
N PHE A 329 -2.51 -14.41 8.40
CA PHE A 329 -2.89 -15.61 7.66
C PHE A 329 -4.11 -16.33 8.24
N ALA A 330 -4.96 -15.63 9.02
CA ALA A 330 -6.19 -16.21 9.55
C ALA A 330 -7.06 -16.82 8.42
N GLU A 331 -7.48 -18.08 8.59
CA GLU A 331 -8.20 -18.83 7.54
C GLU A 331 -9.61 -18.26 7.29
N SER A 332 -10.22 -17.70 8.33
CA SER A 332 -11.55 -17.11 8.30
C SER A 332 -11.63 -15.90 9.24
N ILE A 333 -12.64 -15.07 9.04
CA ILE A 333 -12.77 -13.80 9.76
C ILE A 333 -13.09 -14.00 11.25
N ASP A 334 -13.82 -15.06 11.61
CA ASP A 334 -14.14 -15.42 13.00
C ASP A 334 -12.89 -15.69 13.84
N LYS A 335 -11.81 -16.18 13.21
CA LYS A 335 -10.52 -16.44 13.88
C LYS A 335 -9.80 -15.17 14.31
N LEU A 336 -10.18 -14.01 13.77
CA LEU A 336 -9.62 -12.74 14.19
C LEU A 336 -10.25 -12.22 15.48
N GLU A 337 -11.44 -12.73 15.86
CA GLU A 337 -12.17 -12.34 17.07
C GLU A 337 -12.22 -10.80 17.22
N LEU A 338 -12.73 -10.11 16.20
CA LEU A 338 -12.63 -8.65 16.06
C LEU A 338 -13.38 -7.90 17.17
N ASP A 339 -14.41 -8.50 17.77
CA ASP A 339 -15.19 -7.96 18.88
C ASP A 339 -14.67 -8.36 20.27
N SER A 340 -13.53 -9.05 20.35
CA SER A 340 -13.00 -9.56 21.62
C SER A 340 -12.86 -8.44 22.68
N PRO A 341 -13.39 -8.64 23.90
CA PRO A 341 -13.36 -7.62 24.94
C PRO A 341 -11.94 -7.15 25.24
N ARG A 342 -11.75 -5.83 25.35
CA ARG A 342 -10.47 -5.16 25.64
C ARG A 342 -9.37 -5.30 24.57
N ALA A 343 -9.67 -5.91 23.42
CA ALA A 343 -8.71 -6.05 22.32
C ALA A 343 -9.27 -5.64 20.94
N ILE A 344 -10.45 -4.99 20.90
CA ILE A 344 -11.07 -4.50 19.64
C ILE A 344 -10.14 -3.61 18.82
N GLY A 345 -9.34 -2.77 19.48
CA GLY A 345 -8.39 -1.87 18.82
C GLY A 345 -6.99 -2.46 18.62
N TYR A 346 -6.80 -3.79 18.71
CA TYR A 346 -5.48 -4.39 18.59
C TYR A 346 -4.97 -4.37 17.14
N THR A 347 -3.76 -3.85 16.94
CA THR A 347 -3.18 -3.61 15.59
C THR A 347 -3.11 -4.86 14.70
N PHE A 348 -2.79 -6.04 15.26
CA PHE A 348 -2.71 -7.27 14.44
C PHE A 348 -4.08 -7.81 14.04
N LYS A 349 -5.12 -7.62 14.86
CA LYS A 349 -6.51 -7.97 14.48
C LYS A 349 -6.99 -7.12 13.30
N CYS A 350 -6.77 -5.81 13.39
CA CYS A 350 -7.10 -4.88 12.32
C CYS A 350 -6.33 -5.17 11.02
N MET A 351 -5.01 -5.36 11.11
CA MET A 351 -4.20 -5.77 9.96
C MET A 351 -4.67 -7.12 9.39
N GLY A 352 -4.99 -8.09 10.25
CA GLY A 352 -5.53 -9.39 9.87
C GLY A 352 -6.86 -9.27 9.10
N ALA A 353 -7.77 -8.39 9.52
CA ALA A 353 -9.01 -8.11 8.80
C ALA A 353 -8.71 -7.57 7.39
N GLY A 354 -7.72 -6.68 7.29
CA GLY A 354 -7.22 -6.17 6.02
C GLY A 354 -6.72 -7.26 5.07
N PHE A 355 -5.89 -8.18 5.56
CA PHE A 355 -5.36 -9.27 4.76
C PHE A 355 -6.41 -10.35 4.45
N TRP A 356 -7.37 -10.58 5.35
CA TRP A 356 -8.54 -11.41 5.06
C TRP A 356 -9.35 -10.83 3.91
N ALA A 357 -9.61 -9.53 3.91
CA ALA A 357 -10.28 -8.82 2.81
C ALA A 357 -9.47 -8.91 1.51
N PHE A 358 -8.15 -8.76 1.58
CA PHE A 358 -7.26 -8.81 0.42
C PHE A 358 -7.34 -10.14 -0.36
N ARG A 359 -7.70 -11.24 0.32
CA ARG A 359 -7.94 -12.55 -0.31
C ARG A 359 -9.31 -12.63 -1.02
N GLN A 360 -10.26 -11.76 -0.69
CA GLN A 360 -11.62 -11.76 -1.26
C GLN A 360 -11.67 -11.18 -2.68
N LYS A 361 -12.79 -11.40 -3.36
CA LYS A 361 -13.01 -10.96 -4.76
C LYS A 361 -13.95 -9.76 -4.86
N ASP A 362 -15.00 -9.75 -4.04
CA ASP A 362 -16.03 -8.71 -4.05
C ASP A 362 -15.80 -7.72 -2.89
N PHE A 363 -15.79 -6.43 -3.24
CA PHE A 363 -15.53 -5.35 -2.27
C PHE A 363 -16.66 -5.21 -1.26
N ARG A 364 -17.92 -5.24 -1.72
CA ARG A 364 -19.08 -5.06 -0.87
C ARG A 364 -19.19 -6.20 0.13
N GLU A 365 -19.16 -7.44 -0.37
CA GLU A 365 -19.33 -8.62 0.47
C GLU A 365 -18.25 -8.69 1.56
N ALA A 366 -16.99 -8.39 1.23
CA ALA A 366 -15.89 -8.41 2.19
C ALA A 366 -16.02 -7.33 3.27
N ILE A 367 -16.29 -6.07 2.88
CA ILE A 367 -16.46 -4.97 3.85
C ILE A 367 -17.70 -5.19 4.72
N GLN A 368 -18.79 -5.69 4.15
CA GLN A 368 -19.99 -6.05 4.92
C GLN A 368 -19.70 -7.17 5.93
N ALA A 369 -18.94 -8.20 5.55
CA ALA A 369 -18.57 -9.27 6.48
C ALA A 369 -17.77 -8.73 7.68
N ILE A 370 -16.76 -7.88 7.44
CA ILE A 370 -15.95 -7.29 8.52
C ILE A 370 -16.78 -6.36 9.40
N THR A 371 -17.66 -5.59 8.80
CA THR A 371 -18.60 -4.73 9.53
C THR A 371 -19.47 -5.56 10.50
N MET A 372 -19.93 -6.74 10.06
CA MET A 372 -20.82 -7.59 10.85
C MET A 372 -20.12 -8.31 12.01
N GLU A 373 -18.80 -8.50 11.93
CA GLU A 373 -17.97 -8.92 13.08
C GLU A 373 -17.82 -7.82 14.14
N ALA A 374 -18.16 -6.58 13.76
CA ALA A 374 -18.19 -5.44 14.63
C ALA A 374 -16.83 -5.14 15.33
N GLY A 375 -16.81 -4.95 16.65
CA GLY A 375 -15.62 -4.48 17.36
C GLY A 375 -15.25 -3.05 16.93
N ASP A 376 -14.02 -2.87 16.45
CA ASP A 376 -13.53 -1.61 15.86
C ASP A 376 -13.75 -1.61 14.35
N ALA A 377 -15.02 -1.68 13.95
CA ALA A 377 -15.45 -2.01 12.59
C ALA A 377 -15.03 -0.95 11.55
N ASP A 378 -15.05 0.32 11.91
CA ASP A 378 -14.54 1.43 11.09
C ASP A 378 -13.07 1.20 10.72
N THR A 379 -12.21 1.03 11.72
CA THR A 379 -10.76 0.86 11.53
C THR A 379 -10.43 -0.44 10.79
N ASN A 380 -11.10 -1.54 11.15
CA ASN A 380 -10.92 -2.84 10.48
C ASN A 380 -11.28 -2.76 9.00
N CYS A 381 -12.41 -2.12 8.71
CA CYS A 381 -12.83 -1.92 7.34
C CYS A 381 -11.89 -0.93 6.64
N ALA A 382 -11.35 0.11 7.30
CA ALA A 382 -10.46 1.13 6.68
C ALA A 382 -9.25 0.45 6.03
N VAL A 383 -8.58 -0.41 6.80
CA VAL A 383 -7.43 -1.18 6.33
C VAL A 383 -7.83 -2.21 5.26
N ALA A 384 -8.99 -2.86 5.41
CA ALA A 384 -9.52 -3.80 4.41
C ALA A 384 -9.87 -3.13 3.08
N GLY A 385 -10.51 -1.97 3.13
CA GLY A 385 -10.89 -1.18 1.98
C GLY A 385 -9.66 -0.70 1.23
N ALA A 386 -8.61 -0.28 1.93
CA ALA A 386 -7.35 0.12 1.32
C ALA A 386 -6.71 -1.02 0.50
N LEU A 387 -6.55 -2.21 1.11
CA LEU A 387 -5.92 -3.37 0.46
C LEU A 387 -6.79 -3.95 -0.66
N LEU A 388 -8.06 -4.23 -0.36
CA LEU A 388 -8.97 -4.82 -1.33
C LEU A 388 -9.29 -3.85 -2.46
N GLY A 389 -9.48 -2.57 -2.15
CA GLY A 389 -9.62 -1.49 -3.12
C GLY A 389 -8.45 -1.46 -4.10
N CYS A 390 -7.21 -1.45 -3.58
CA CYS A 390 -6.00 -1.55 -4.40
C CYS A 390 -6.02 -2.78 -5.32
N LYS A 391 -6.56 -3.92 -4.87
CA LYS A 391 -6.66 -5.14 -5.68
C LYS A 391 -7.73 -5.07 -6.76
N VAL A 392 -8.93 -4.61 -6.43
CA VAL A 392 -10.11 -4.71 -7.31
C VAL A 392 -10.25 -3.53 -8.26
N GLY A 393 -9.67 -2.38 -7.90
CA GLY A 393 -9.74 -1.13 -8.67
C GLY A 393 -11.02 -0.34 -8.43
N PHE A 394 -10.97 0.96 -8.73
CA PHE A 394 -11.99 1.94 -8.30
C PHE A 394 -13.39 1.65 -8.88
N ARG A 395 -13.47 1.15 -10.12
CA ARG A 395 -14.76 0.85 -10.77
C ARG A 395 -15.54 -0.30 -10.12
N LYS A 396 -14.87 -1.14 -9.35
CA LYS A 396 -15.51 -2.27 -8.64
C LYS A 396 -15.98 -1.87 -7.23
N LEU A 397 -15.73 -0.64 -6.79
CA LEU A 397 -16.32 -0.14 -5.55
C LEU A 397 -17.84 0.03 -5.71
N PRO A 398 -18.64 -0.18 -4.64
CA PRO A 398 -20.07 -0.04 -4.72
C PRO A 398 -20.47 1.38 -5.11
N LYS A 399 -21.23 1.51 -6.21
CA LYS A 399 -21.61 2.82 -6.77
C LYS A 399 -22.44 3.65 -5.79
N SER A 400 -23.26 3.01 -4.96
CA SER A 400 -24.06 3.68 -3.93
C SER A 400 -23.16 4.30 -2.85
N TRP A 401 -22.15 3.57 -2.35
CA TRP A 401 -21.17 4.10 -1.39
C TRP A 401 -20.36 5.24 -1.99
N VAL A 402 -19.80 5.07 -3.19
CA VAL A 402 -19.00 6.12 -3.84
C VAL A 402 -19.83 7.39 -4.17
N LYS A 403 -21.14 7.26 -4.40
CA LYS A 403 -22.03 8.43 -4.63
C LYS A 403 -22.55 9.04 -3.34
N GLY A 404 -22.78 8.21 -2.32
CA GLY A 404 -23.28 8.63 -1.01
C GLY A 404 -22.21 9.20 -0.09
N LEU A 405 -20.93 9.11 -0.47
CA LEU A 405 -19.83 9.66 0.31
C LEU A 405 -19.95 11.18 0.46
N CYS A 406 -20.00 11.65 1.71
CA CYS A 406 -19.96 13.06 2.05
C CYS A 406 -18.65 13.69 1.55
N HIS A 407 -18.67 14.99 1.28
CA HIS A 407 -17.47 15.76 0.94
C HIS A 407 -16.62 15.22 -0.25
N ARG A 408 -17.15 14.31 -1.06
CA ARG A 408 -16.42 13.67 -2.16
C ARG A 408 -15.74 14.66 -3.11
N GLY A 409 -16.42 15.74 -3.49
CA GLY A 409 -15.85 16.75 -4.37
C GLY A 409 -14.66 17.51 -3.75
N TRP A 410 -14.58 17.58 -2.42
CA TRP A 410 -13.40 18.10 -1.71
C TRP A 410 -12.29 17.05 -1.67
N LEU A 411 -12.61 15.81 -1.34
CA LEU A 411 -11.66 14.70 -1.34
C LEU A 411 -11.01 14.50 -2.72
N ASP A 412 -11.78 14.58 -3.80
CA ASP A 412 -11.29 14.51 -5.17
C ASP A 412 -10.20 15.55 -5.48
N LYS A 413 -10.27 16.73 -4.86
CA LYS A 413 -9.23 17.77 -5.00
C LYS A 413 -7.95 17.42 -4.26
N GLU A 414 -8.07 16.83 -3.06
CA GLU A 414 -6.92 16.34 -2.30
C GLU A 414 -6.20 15.22 -3.08
N ILE A 415 -6.97 14.22 -3.55
CA ILE A 415 -6.46 13.11 -4.36
C ILE A 415 -5.83 13.61 -5.66
N LYS A 416 -6.45 14.57 -6.35
CA LYS A 416 -5.90 15.15 -7.58
C LYS A 416 -4.55 15.85 -7.35
N SER A 417 -4.42 16.55 -6.23
CA SER A 417 -3.15 17.20 -5.85
C SER A 417 -2.06 16.16 -5.61
N TYR A 418 -2.43 15.05 -4.98
CA TYR A 418 -1.54 13.90 -4.77
C TYR A 418 -1.15 13.19 -6.07
N PHE A 419 -2.08 13.02 -7.02
CA PHE A 419 -1.77 12.40 -8.31
C PHE A 419 -0.85 13.28 -9.15
N THR A 420 -1.05 14.60 -9.08
CA THR A 420 -0.16 15.58 -9.71
C THR A 420 1.28 15.43 -9.20
N LEU A 421 1.46 15.24 -7.89
CA LEU A 421 2.77 14.95 -7.30
C LEU A 421 3.40 13.67 -7.85
N LEU A 422 2.60 12.61 -8.06
CA LEU A 422 3.07 11.34 -8.61
C LEU A 422 3.36 11.39 -10.13
N GLY A 423 3.14 12.53 -10.78
CA GLY A 423 3.26 12.66 -12.24
C GLY A 423 2.16 11.92 -13.01
N LEU A 424 1.06 11.58 -12.33
CA LEU A 424 -0.15 11.01 -12.91
C LEU A 424 -1.08 12.17 -13.27
N GLN A 425 -0.93 12.72 -14.47
CA GLN A 425 -1.84 13.74 -14.99
C GLN A 425 -2.79 13.12 -16.02
N HIS A 426 -4.08 13.38 -15.81
CA HIS A 426 -5.16 13.11 -16.76
C HIS A 426 -5.23 14.16 -17.87
#